data_AF-A0AAN8U5N3-F1
#
_entry.id   AF-A0AAN8U5N3-F1
#
_cell.length_a   1.000
_cell.length_b   1.000
_cell.length_c   1.000
_cell.angle_alpha   90.00
_cell.angle_beta   90.00
_cell.angle_gamma   90.00
#
_symmetry.space_group_name_H-M   'P 1'
#
loop_
_entity.id
_entity.type
_entity.pdbx_description
1 polymer ?
#
loop_
_entity_poly.entity_id
_entity_poly.type
_entity_poly.pdbx_seq_one_letter_code
_entity_poly.pdbx_strand_id
1 'polypeptide(L)'
;MNIRPPGTEAILDKAWWVQSSKRDFTVKSTFHILRRKKAEKDWSSYMWVKGLPYKIRFFLWRIWDKRITNDDNLKRMRVQVVSKCYCCEKGEIETMSHLLLTAPIAQKL
;
A
#
# COMPACT_ATOMS: atom_id res chain seq x y z
N MET A 1 20.86 -23.45 -50.93
CA MET A 1 20.30 -24.41 -49.96
C MET A 1 18.81 -24.12 -49.83
N ASN A 2 17.95 -25.02 -50.30
CA ASN A 2 16.50 -24.87 -50.18
C ASN A 2 16.08 -25.39 -48.79
N ILE A 3 15.83 -24.49 -47.85
CA ILE A 3 15.26 -24.86 -46.54
C ILE A 3 13.79 -25.20 -46.80
N ARG A 4 13.45 -26.50 -46.71
CA ARG A 4 12.05 -26.92 -46.73
C ARG A 4 11.43 -26.55 -45.38
N PRO A 5 10.24 -25.92 -45.33
CA PRO A 5 9.54 -25.72 -44.08
C PRO A 5 9.20 -27.10 -43.48
N PRO A 6 9.46 -27.32 -42.17
CA PRO A 6 9.16 -28.60 -41.54
C PRO A 6 7.64 -28.74 -41.38
N GLY A 7 7.10 -29.86 -41.86
CA GLY A 7 5.82 -30.40 -41.42
C GLY A 7 4.62 -30.12 -42.33
N THR A 8 4.23 -31.15 -43.07
CA THR A 8 2.90 -31.32 -43.68
C THR A 8 1.87 -31.84 -42.67
N GLU A 9 2.07 -31.53 -41.38
CA GLU A 9 1.12 -31.77 -40.30
C GLU A 9 0.79 -30.41 -39.70
N ALA A 10 -0.49 -30.14 -39.46
CA ALA A 10 -0.98 -28.89 -38.88
C ALA A 10 -0.59 -28.78 -37.39
N ILE A 11 0.71 -28.69 -37.11
CA ILE A 11 1.23 -28.42 -35.78
C ILE A 11 0.97 -26.94 -35.52
N LEU A 12 -0.02 -26.65 -34.68
CA LEU A 12 -0.32 -25.29 -34.25
C LEU A 12 0.88 -24.72 -33.49
N ASP A 13 1.29 -23.51 -33.87
CA ASP A 13 2.32 -22.77 -33.14
C ASP A 13 1.91 -22.61 -31.68
N LYS A 14 2.81 -22.99 -30.77
CA LYS A 14 2.62 -22.80 -29.33
C LYS A 14 3.43 -21.61 -28.85
N ALA A 15 2.74 -20.61 -28.30
CA ALA A 15 3.40 -19.48 -27.64
C ALA A 15 4.32 -19.97 -26.52
N TRP A 16 5.54 -19.44 -26.48
CA TRP A 16 6.60 -19.90 -25.57
C TRP A 16 6.93 -18.83 -24.52
N TRP A 17 6.64 -19.12 -23.26
CA TRP A 17 6.93 -18.16 -22.19
C TRP A 17 8.33 -18.38 -21.62
N VAL A 18 9.28 -17.52 -22.02
CA VAL A 18 10.70 -17.60 -21.64
C VAL A 18 10.91 -17.49 -20.13
N GLN A 19 10.07 -16.73 -19.44
CA GLN A 19 10.24 -16.43 -18.02
C GLN A 19 9.67 -17.52 -17.07
N SER A 20 9.27 -18.69 -17.59
CA SER A 20 8.81 -19.84 -16.81
C SER A 20 9.58 -21.09 -17.18
N SER A 21 10.09 -21.83 -16.20
CA SER A 21 10.74 -23.14 -16.42
C SER A 21 9.80 -24.17 -17.03
N LYS A 22 8.49 -24.04 -16.78
CA LYS A 22 7.43 -24.89 -17.34
C LYS A 22 6.92 -24.39 -18.69
N ARG A 23 7.43 -23.26 -19.19
CA ARG A 23 7.08 -22.63 -20.49
C ARG A 23 5.62 -22.18 -20.62
N ASP A 24 4.82 -22.34 -19.57
CA ASP A 24 3.45 -21.87 -19.52
C ASP A 24 3.37 -20.39 -19.14
N PHE A 25 2.47 -19.68 -19.82
CA PHE A 25 2.08 -18.32 -19.46
C PHE A 25 1.03 -18.36 -18.35
N THR A 26 1.26 -17.56 -17.30
CA THR A 26 0.21 -17.26 -16.32
C THR A 26 0.24 -15.79 -15.98
N VAL A 27 -0.94 -15.17 -15.85
CA VAL A 27 -1.06 -13.77 -15.43
C VAL A 27 -0.36 -13.55 -14.09
N LYS A 28 -0.44 -14.51 -13.16
CA LYS A 28 0.20 -14.45 -11.83
C LYS A 28 1.72 -14.34 -11.90
N SER A 29 2.39 -15.23 -12.65
CA SER A 29 3.85 -15.19 -12.77
C SER A 29 4.30 -13.91 -13.46
N THR A 30 3.65 -13.56 -14.58
CA THR A 30 3.94 -12.34 -15.34
C THR A 30 3.78 -11.08 -14.49
N PHE A 31 2.71 -10.98 -13.69
CA PHE A 31 2.54 -9.88 -12.75
C PHE A 31 3.67 -9.78 -11.73
N HIS A 32 4.14 -10.90 -11.19
CA HIS A 32 5.25 -10.91 -10.23
C HIS A 32 6.59 -10.48 -10.85
N ILE A 33 6.81 -10.77 -12.15
CA ILE A 33 7.97 -10.33 -12.91
C ILE A 33 7.91 -8.82 -13.21
N LEU A 34 6.74 -8.35 -13.68
CA LEU A 34 6.56 -6.97 -14.12
C LEU A 34 6.43 -6.00 -12.95
N ARG A 35 5.88 -6.42 -11.81
CA ARG A 35 5.71 -5.53 -10.67
C ARG A 35 7.08 -5.13 -10.11
N ARG A 36 7.31 -3.84 -9.98
CA ARG A 36 8.43 -3.30 -9.22
C ARG A 36 8.14 -3.46 -7.72
N LYS A 37 8.42 -4.64 -7.15
CA LYS A 37 8.24 -4.88 -5.71
C LYS A 37 9.20 -3.97 -4.96
N LYS A 38 8.67 -3.03 -4.17
CA LYS A 38 9.48 -2.26 -3.21
C LYS A 38 9.96 -3.21 -2.11
N ALA A 39 11.12 -2.90 -1.52
CA ALA A 39 11.58 -3.57 -0.32
C ALA A 39 10.48 -3.50 0.76
N GLU A 40 10.34 -4.59 1.52
CA GLU A 40 9.46 -4.58 2.68
C GLU A 40 10.02 -3.58 3.69
N LYS A 41 9.15 -2.70 4.18
CA LYS A 41 9.52 -1.69 5.17
C LYS A 41 9.26 -2.27 6.55
N ASP A 42 10.17 -2.02 7.48
CA ASP A 42 10.09 -2.56 8.84
C ASP A 42 8.76 -2.22 9.54
N TRP A 43 8.18 -1.06 9.27
CA TRP A 43 6.89 -0.65 9.84
C TRP A 43 5.69 -1.50 9.37
N SER A 44 5.81 -2.21 8.23
CA SER A 44 4.69 -2.92 7.60
C SER A 44 4.19 -4.06 8.48
N SER A 45 5.09 -4.75 9.16
CA SER A 45 4.74 -5.84 10.09
C SER A 45 3.90 -5.35 11.27
N TYR A 46 4.17 -4.14 11.78
CA TYR A 46 3.42 -3.53 12.88
C TYR A 46 1.98 -3.13 12.52
N MET A 47 1.70 -2.85 11.24
CA MET A 47 0.36 -2.42 10.81
C MET A 47 -0.50 -3.54 10.24
N TRP A 48 0.11 -4.58 9.67
CA TRP A 48 -0.61 -5.69 9.04
C TRP A 48 -0.60 -6.96 9.90
N VAL A 49 -0.75 -6.80 11.22
CA VAL A 49 -0.81 -7.90 12.20
C VAL A 49 -2.04 -8.79 11.96
N LYS A 50 -1.86 -10.10 12.08
CA LYS A 50 -2.97 -11.07 11.99
C LYS A 50 -3.94 -10.88 13.17
N GLY A 51 -5.23 -11.07 12.93
CA GLY A 51 -6.27 -10.95 13.96
C GLY A 51 -6.86 -9.53 14.12
N LEU A 52 -6.19 -8.49 13.63
CA LEU A 52 -6.77 -7.14 13.63
C LEU A 52 -7.86 -6.99 12.54
N PRO A 53 -9.02 -6.39 12.87
CA PRO A 53 -9.99 -5.98 11.86
C PRO A 53 -9.34 -5.13 10.78
N TYR A 54 -9.78 -5.31 9.53
CA TYR A 54 -9.24 -4.56 8.39
C TYR A 54 -9.34 -3.04 8.58
N LYS A 55 -10.45 -2.57 9.18
CA LYS A 55 -10.66 -1.15 9.51
C LYS A 55 -9.53 -0.56 10.34
N ILE A 56 -9.04 -1.30 11.35
CA ILE A 56 -7.94 -0.85 12.22
C ILE A 56 -6.63 -0.80 11.44
N ARG A 57 -6.29 -1.86 10.69
CA ARG A 57 -5.06 -1.93 9.89
C ARG A 57 -4.99 -0.81 8.84
N PHE A 58 -6.10 -0.59 8.15
CA PHE A 58 -6.22 0.49 7.17
C PHE A 58 -6.13 1.88 7.81
N PHE A 59 -6.71 2.05 9.01
CA PHE A 59 -6.59 3.29 9.76
C PHE A 59 -5.14 3.58 10.19
N LEU A 60 -4.43 2.61 10.77
CA LEU A 60 -3.02 2.74 11.12
C LEU A 60 -2.16 3.07 9.90
N TRP A 61 -2.38 2.39 8.76
CA TRP A 61 -1.66 2.69 7.53
C TRP A 61 -1.88 4.14 7.06
N ARG A 62 -3.11 4.65 7.15
CA ARG A 62 -3.40 6.05 6.82
C ARG A 62 -2.74 7.03 7.79
N ILE A 63 -2.69 6.72 9.08
CA ILE A 63 -1.95 7.52 10.08
C ILE A 63 -0.49 7.59 9.67
N TRP A 64 0.14 6.44 9.45
CA TRP A 64 1.56 6.35 9.14
C TRP A 64 1.95 7.10 7.86
N ASP A 65 1.12 6.99 6.81
CA ASP A 65 1.35 7.69 5.54
C ASP A 65 0.83 9.14 5.55
N LYS A 66 0.40 9.67 6.70
CA LYS A 66 -0.14 11.03 6.89
C LYS A 66 -1.29 11.36 5.93
N ARG A 67 -2.20 10.40 5.74
CA ARG A 67 -3.38 10.47 4.83
C ARG A 67 -4.70 10.73 5.55
N ILE A 68 -4.65 11.08 6.83
CA ILE A 68 -5.84 11.46 7.59
C ILE A 68 -6.00 12.97 7.55
N THR A 69 -7.22 13.45 7.44
CA THR A 69 -7.54 14.87 7.56
C THR A 69 -7.32 15.33 9.00
N ASN A 70 -6.25 16.07 9.23
CA ASN A 70 -5.99 16.84 10.45
C ASN A 70 -5.29 18.15 10.04
N ASP A 71 -5.27 19.12 10.95
CA ASP A 71 -4.69 20.43 10.66
C ASP A 71 -3.21 20.36 10.23
N ASP A 72 -2.43 19.46 10.84
CA ASP A 72 -1.01 19.27 10.51
C ASP A 72 -0.81 18.83 9.03
N ASN A 73 -1.64 17.90 8.57
CA ASN A 73 -1.62 17.43 7.18
C ASN A 73 -2.14 18.49 6.21
N LEU A 74 -3.15 19.29 6.60
CA LEU A 74 -3.63 20.43 5.82
C LEU A 74 -2.53 21.51 5.66
N LYS A 75 -1.83 21.84 6.75
CA LYS A 75 -0.67 22.75 6.71
C LYS A 75 0.43 22.22 5.80
N ARG A 76 0.72 20.91 5.84
CA ARG A 76 1.69 20.28 4.92
C ARG A 76 1.27 20.41 3.46
N MET A 77 -0.04 20.43 3.18
CA MET A 77 -0.61 20.71 1.86
C MET A 77 -0.68 22.20 1.52
N ARG A 78 -0.05 23.08 2.32
CA ARG A 78 -0.06 24.55 2.17
C ARG A 78 -1.44 25.20 2.32
N VAL A 79 -2.38 24.51 2.97
CA VAL A 79 -3.67 25.09 3.35
C VAL A 79 -3.49 25.88 4.64
N GLN A 80 -3.92 27.15 4.63
CA GLN A 80 -3.89 28.01 5.82
C GLN A 80 -5.05 27.64 6.74
N VAL A 81 -4.74 27.10 7.92
CA VAL A 81 -5.71 26.73 8.94
C VAL A 81 -5.26 27.23 10.31
N VAL A 82 -6.19 27.78 11.09
CA VAL A 82 -5.98 28.05 12.52
C VAL A 82 -6.10 26.73 13.22
N SER A 83 -4.99 26.20 13.74
CA SER A 83 -5.00 24.86 14.30
C SER A 83 -5.50 24.86 15.73
N LYS A 84 -6.51 24.03 15.99
CA LYS A 84 -7.12 23.88 17.31
C LYS A 84 -7.76 22.51 17.43
N CYS A 85 -7.35 21.75 18.43
CA CYS A 85 -7.96 20.50 18.80
C CYS A 85 -9.32 20.76 19.48
N TYR A 86 -10.39 20.27 18.86
CA TYR A 86 -11.75 20.37 19.41
C TYR A 86 -12.04 19.34 20.52
N CYS A 87 -11.16 18.35 20.70
CA CYS A 87 -11.28 17.37 21.78
C CYS A 87 -10.71 17.86 23.12
N CYS A 88 -10.16 19.07 23.18
CA CYS A 88 -9.53 19.65 24.35
C CYS A 88 -10.25 20.92 24.82
N GLU A 89 -10.40 21.08 26.13
CA GLU A 89 -11.01 22.27 26.73
C GLU A 89 -10.21 23.55 26.41
N LYS A 90 -8.87 23.48 26.53
CA LYS A 90 -7.97 24.61 26.28
C LYS A 90 -7.69 24.87 24.80
N GLY A 91 -8.13 23.98 23.90
CA GLY A 91 -7.89 24.12 22.46
C GLY A 91 -6.42 24.05 22.07
N GLU A 92 -5.71 23.01 22.51
CA GLU A 92 -4.32 22.73 22.14
C GLU A 92 -4.14 22.57 20.62
N ILE A 93 -2.91 22.65 20.12
CA ILE A 93 -2.63 22.47 18.68
C ILE A 93 -3.03 21.06 18.23
N GLU A 94 -3.82 20.98 17.16
CA GLU A 94 -4.21 19.70 16.58
C GLU A 94 -3.02 19.09 15.82
N THR A 95 -2.51 17.99 16.34
CA THR A 95 -1.51 17.14 15.67
C THR A 95 -1.93 15.69 15.74
N MET A 96 -1.37 14.86 14.87
CA MET A 96 -1.68 13.42 14.86
C MET A 96 -1.30 12.74 16.20
N SER A 97 -0.14 13.09 16.76
CA SER A 97 0.28 12.59 18.08
C SER A 97 -0.63 13.10 19.19
N HIS A 98 -1.09 14.35 19.10
CA HIS A 98 -2.02 14.88 20.07
C HIS A 98 -3.36 14.13 20.03
N LEU A 99 -4.01 14.08 18.87
CA LEU A 99 -5.32 13.43 18.71
C LEU A 99 -5.33 11.96 19.13
N LEU A 100 -4.24 11.22 18.89
CA LEU A 100 -4.21 9.77 19.07
C LEU A 100 -3.50 9.31 20.35
N LEU A 101 -2.64 10.15 20.95
CA LEU A 101 -1.81 9.75 22.08
C LEU A 101 -1.93 10.68 23.29
N THR A 102 -1.93 12.00 23.12
CA THR A 102 -1.83 12.93 24.28
C THR A 102 -3.09 13.68 24.63
N ALA A 103 -4.08 13.71 23.74
CA ALA A 103 -5.36 14.36 24.01
C ALA A 103 -6.08 13.65 25.17
N PRO A 104 -6.80 14.40 26.04
CA PRO A 104 -7.51 13.81 27.17
C PRO A 104 -8.47 12.68 26.75
N ILE A 105 -9.11 12.81 25.58
CA ILE A 105 -10.00 11.77 25.06
C ILE A 105 -9.26 10.49 24.66
N ALA A 106 -8.02 10.59 24.17
CA ALA A 106 -7.21 9.43 23.80
C ALA A 106 -6.66 8.68 25.02
N GLN A 107 -6.56 9.38 26.16
CA GLN A 107 -6.12 8.83 27.44
C GLN A 107 -7.26 8.22 28.27
N LYS A 108 -8.52 8.33 27.81
CA LYS A 108 -9.65 7.65 28.42
C LYS A 108 -9.69 6.20 27.94
N LEU A 109 -9.22 5.29 28.80
CA LEU A 109 -9.42 3.84 28.66
C LEU A 109 -10.70 3.41 29.39
#